data_AF-A0A7V2WRI5-F1
#
_entry.id   AF-A0A7V2WRI5-F1
#
_cell.length_a   1.000
_cell.length_b   1.000
_cell.length_c   1.000
_cell.angle_alpha   90.00
_cell.angle_beta   90.00
_cell.angle_gamma   90.00
#
_symmetry.space_group_name_H-M   'P 1'
#
loop_
_entity.id
_entity.type
_entity.pdbx_description
1 polymer ?
#
loop_
_entity_poly.entity_id
_entity_poly.type
_entity_poly.pdbx_seq_one_letter_code
_entity_poly.pdbx_strand_id
1 'polypeptide(L)'
;MINTITNNQKKIVQIEENDIYKNGKYFYPSRITPVFSVDRKRNLLKVKFPLGENLYTYSLEDDIKLSRITNLQPEHLKEPIGVPFDNPEKHPGFSINGFYRSIFVNQDTTFLVYTTHFDTDKFTTDTGLNFFENPVKYYNAYNHRYTATYCQVFVNDEIVCQDIPLPPEASYIAWISGYNYVIMKKGTSMLNYEPDNEIFYVYKIVPVAE
;
A
#
# COMPACT_ATOMS: atom_id res chain seq x y z
N MET A 1 18.52 3.12 -29.13
CA MET A 1 19.45 2.03 -28.80
C MET A 1 18.91 1.33 -27.57
N ILE A 2 18.51 0.07 -27.67
CA ILE A 2 18.11 -0.72 -26.49
C ILE A 2 19.42 -1.29 -25.93
N ASN A 3 19.83 -0.85 -24.76
CA ASN A 3 20.97 -1.45 -24.07
C ASN A 3 20.58 -2.88 -23.69
N THR A 4 21.29 -3.86 -24.23
CA THR A 4 21.14 -5.26 -23.81
C THR A 4 21.51 -5.37 -22.34
N ILE A 5 20.59 -5.83 -21.49
CA ILE A 5 20.88 -6.15 -20.10
C ILE A 5 21.68 -7.45 -20.10
N THR A 6 22.97 -7.37 -19.73
CA THR A 6 23.92 -8.50 -19.82
C THR A 6 24.27 -9.12 -18.48
N ASN A 7 23.81 -8.55 -17.36
CA ASN A 7 24.15 -9.02 -16.03
C ASN A 7 23.01 -8.77 -15.03
N ASN A 8 22.80 -9.73 -14.13
CA ASN A 8 21.85 -9.63 -13.01
C ASN A 8 22.62 -9.51 -11.70
N GLN A 9 22.53 -8.36 -11.04
CA GLN A 9 23.08 -8.18 -9.70
C GLN A 9 21.94 -8.18 -8.67
N LYS A 10 21.96 -9.13 -7.74
CA LYS A 10 21.07 -9.15 -6.58
C LYS A 10 21.70 -8.34 -5.45
N LYS A 11 20.97 -7.35 -4.91
CA LYS A 11 21.35 -6.63 -3.69
C LYS A 11 20.31 -6.86 -2.59
N ILE A 12 20.80 -6.99 -1.36
CA ILE A 12 19.96 -7.05 -0.16
C ILE A 12 19.91 -5.63 0.39
N VAL A 13 18.70 -5.06 0.49
CA VAL A 13 18.50 -3.72 1.04
C VAL A 13 18.27 -3.82 2.56
N GLN A 14 18.87 -2.88 3.29
CA GLN A 14 18.73 -2.81 4.75
C GLN A 14 17.38 -2.19 5.13
N ILE A 15 16.78 -2.70 6.20
CA ILE A 15 15.61 -2.14 6.91
C ILE A 15 15.94 -2.05 8.41
N GLU A 16 15.13 -1.34 9.19
CA GLU A 16 15.38 -1.13 10.62
C GLU A 16 15.38 -2.45 11.40
N GLU A 17 16.21 -2.58 12.45
CA GLU A 17 16.33 -3.84 13.23
C GLU A 17 15.05 -4.19 14.00
N ASN A 18 14.34 -3.17 14.48
CA ASN A 18 13.07 -3.26 15.20
C ASN A 18 11.84 -3.26 14.26
N ASP A 19 12.03 -3.31 12.94
CA ASP A 19 10.92 -3.40 12.01
C ASP A 19 10.14 -4.72 12.22
N ILE A 20 8.81 -4.64 12.14
CA ILE A 20 7.91 -5.79 12.32
C ILE A 20 8.27 -6.98 11.41
N TYR A 21 8.89 -6.76 10.25
CA TYR A 21 9.28 -7.83 9.33
C TYR A 21 10.58 -8.56 9.72
N LYS A 22 11.35 -8.04 10.69
CA LYS A 22 12.51 -8.71 11.28
C LYS A 22 12.18 -9.46 12.58
N ASN A 23 10.93 -9.44 13.00
CA ASN A 23 10.53 -10.08 14.23
C ASN A 23 10.68 -11.63 14.09
N GLY A 24 11.31 -12.29 15.07
CA GLY A 24 11.52 -13.74 15.06
C GLY A 24 10.36 -14.56 15.66
N LYS A 25 9.23 -13.92 15.99
CA LYS A 25 8.10 -14.55 16.71
C LYS A 25 6.90 -14.79 15.82
N TYR A 26 6.68 -13.91 14.87
CA TYR A 26 5.53 -13.87 13.99
C TYR A 26 5.95 -13.60 12.54
N PHE A 27 5.16 -14.11 11.61
CA PHE A 27 5.23 -13.72 10.21
C PHE A 27 3.91 -13.12 9.75
N TYR A 28 3.93 -12.46 8.60
CA TYR A 28 2.75 -11.88 7.98
C TYR A 28 2.53 -12.56 6.60
N PRO A 29 1.44 -13.31 6.39
CA PRO A 29 1.19 -14.06 5.16
C PRO A 29 1.27 -13.18 3.89
N SER A 30 2.07 -13.61 2.93
CA SER A 30 2.81 -12.76 1.97
C SER A 30 2.13 -12.48 0.62
N ARG A 31 0.83 -12.15 0.58
CA ARG A 31 0.24 -11.61 -0.68
C ARG A 31 0.47 -10.12 -0.88
N ILE A 32 0.98 -9.41 0.13
CA ILE A 32 1.17 -7.97 0.09
C ILE A 32 2.67 -7.69 -0.06
N THR A 33 3.08 -7.39 -1.28
CA THR A 33 4.46 -7.05 -1.62
C THR A 33 4.79 -5.62 -1.19
N PRO A 34 6.04 -5.31 -0.83
CA PRO A 34 6.49 -3.93 -0.68
C PRO A 34 6.13 -3.10 -1.91
N VAL A 35 5.63 -1.90 -1.68
CA VAL A 35 5.31 -0.94 -2.74
C VAL A 35 6.44 0.07 -2.82
N PHE A 36 6.79 0.49 -4.03
CA PHE A 36 7.92 1.37 -4.24
C PHE A 36 7.67 2.36 -5.37
N SER A 37 8.34 3.50 -5.29
CA SER A 37 8.34 4.54 -6.31
C SER A 37 9.71 5.18 -6.39
N VAL A 38 10.11 5.57 -7.59
CA VAL A 38 11.44 6.15 -7.87
C VAL A 38 11.28 7.62 -8.22
N ASP A 39 11.97 8.48 -7.49
CA ASP A 39 12.23 9.86 -7.89
C ASP A 39 13.50 9.91 -8.73
N ARG A 40 13.32 9.93 -10.05
CA ARG A 40 14.45 9.96 -10.99
C ARG A 40 15.24 11.27 -10.96
N LYS A 41 14.61 12.39 -10.58
CA LYS A 41 15.31 13.68 -10.55
C LYS A 41 16.28 13.77 -9.38
N ARG A 42 15.89 13.19 -8.23
CA ARG A 42 16.70 13.18 -7.01
C ARG A 42 17.49 11.88 -6.81
N ASN A 43 17.41 10.93 -7.75
CA ASN A 43 17.99 9.59 -7.61
C ASN A 43 17.58 8.90 -6.30
N LEU A 44 16.29 8.96 -5.94
CA LEU A 44 15.78 8.34 -4.71
C LEU A 44 14.82 7.19 -5.04
N LEU A 45 14.96 6.09 -4.33
CA LEU A 45 13.99 5.00 -4.27
C LEU A 45 13.26 5.06 -2.93
N LYS A 46 11.93 5.21 -2.97
CA LYS A 46 11.09 5.10 -1.79
C LYS A 46 10.43 3.75 -1.74
N VAL A 47 10.56 3.05 -0.61
CA VAL A 47 10.00 1.72 -0.37
C VAL A 47 9.14 1.74 0.88
N LYS A 48 7.92 1.24 0.74
CA LYS A 48 6.97 1.08 1.82
C LYS A 48 6.62 -0.40 1.97
N PHE A 49 6.96 -0.97 3.12
CA PHE A 49 6.44 -2.27 3.50
C PHE A 49 4.98 -2.14 3.95
N PRO A 50 4.06 -3.03 3.51
CA PRO A 50 2.63 -2.74 3.61
C PRO A 50 2.08 -2.62 5.02
N LEU A 51 2.66 -3.31 6.00
CA LEU A 51 2.16 -3.34 7.38
C LEU A 51 3.04 -2.57 8.37
N GLY A 52 4.25 -2.16 7.95
CA GLY A 52 5.16 -1.43 8.82
C GLY A 52 4.74 0.03 9.02
N GLU A 53 5.34 0.72 9.97
CA GLU A 53 5.08 2.15 10.23
C GLU A 53 6.08 3.06 9.51
N ASN A 54 7.12 2.49 8.93
CA ASN A 54 8.21 3.23 8.32
C ASN A 54 8.10 3.32 6.80
N LEU A 55 8.54 4.45 6.27
CA LEU A 55 8.89 4.67 4.87
C LEU A 55 10.41 4.72 4.74
N TYR A 56 10.96 3.86 3.89
CA TYR A 56 12.39 3.76 3.65
C TYR A 56 12.75 4.51 2.37
N THR A 57 13.71 5.42 2.46
CA THR A 57 14.25 6.15 1.32
C THR A 57 15.69 5.76 1.10
N TYR A 58 16.00 5.31 -0.11
CA TYR A 58 17.33 4.90 -0.54
C TYR A 58 17.86 5.88 -1.60
N SER A 59 19.13 6.27 -1.49
CA SER A 59 19.84 6.93 -2.59
C SER A 59 20.22 5.90 -3.66
N LEU A 60 20.24 6.34 -4.92
CA LEU A 60 20.60 5.56 -6.10
C LEU A 60 21.81 6.14 -6.87
N GLU A 61 22.46 7.20 -6.35
CA GLU A 61 23.52 7.94 -7.09
C GLU A 61 24.70 7.05 -7.50
N ASP A 62 25.29 6.33 -6.54
CA ASP A 62 26.43 5.42 -6.77
C ASP A 62 26.07 3.95 -6.46
N ASP A 63 25.23 3.76 -5.44
CA ASP A 63 24.70 2.47 -5.02
C ASP A 63 23.38 2.67 -4.24
N ILE A 64 22.58 1.61 -4.12
CA ILE A 64 21.40 1.54 -3.27
C ILE A 64 21.84 1.57 -1.80
N LYS A 65 21.75 2.75 -1.19
CA LYS A 65 22.08 2.97 0.24
C LYS A 65 20.90 3.58 0.96
N LEU A 66 20.60 3.06 2.15
CA LEU A 66 19.57 3.63 3.01
C LEU A 66 19.98 5.07 3.39
N SER A 67 19.15 6.03 3.04
CA SER A 67 19.40 7.46 3.25
C SER A 67 18.55 8.02 4.38
N ARG A 68 17.28 7.61 4.48
CA ARG A 68 16.32 8.12 5.46
C ARG A 68 15.26 7.08 5.79
N ILE A 69 14.80 7.13 7.04
CA ILE A 69 13.60 6.44 7.52
C ILE A 69 12.64 7.51 8.01
N THR A 70 11.39 7.48 7.54
CA THR A 70 10.31 8.36 7.99
C THR A 70 9.27 7.51 8.71
N ASN A 71 8.98 7.82 9.98
CA ASN A 71 7.86 7.21 10.69
C ASN A 71 6.56 7.89 10.24
N LEU A 72 5.55 7.09 9.88
CA LEU A 72 4.36 7.56 9.17
C LEU A 72 3.17 7.88 10.07
N GLN A 73 3.13 7.35 11.30
CA GLN A 73 2.04 7.57 12.29
C GLN A 73 0.63 7.67 11.68
N PRO A 74 0.17 6.68 10.89
CA PRO A 74 -1.14 6.75 10.23
C PRO A 74 -2.30 6.85 11.24
N GLU A 75 -3.25 7.75 10.99
CA GLU A 75 -4.34 8.05 11.94
C GLU A 75 -5.33 6.89 12.08
N HIS A 76 -5.55 6.14 10.99
CA HIS A 76 -6.62 5.16 10.89
C HIS A 76 -6.14 3.72 10.73
N LEU A 77 -4.83 3.51 10.62
CA LEU A 77 -4.24 2.18 10.47
C LEU A 77 -3.92 1.60 11.84
N LYS A 78 -4.56 0.48 12.19
CA LYS A 78 -4.26 -0.26 13.42
C LYS A 78 -3.04 -1.15 13.24
N GLU A 79 -2.39 -1.49 14.34
CA GLU A 79 -1.30 -2.46 14.36
C GLU A 79 -1.71 -3.80 13.72
N PRO A 80 -0.82 -4.41 12.92
CA PRO A 80 -1.09 -5.68 12.27
C PRO A 80 -0.96 -6.85 13.26
N ILE A 81 -1.87 -7.82 13.15
CA ILE A 81 -1.81 -9.05 13.95
C ILE A 81 -0.92 -10.06 13.21
N GLY A 82 0.22 -10.40 13.81
CA GLY A 82 1.17 -11.38 13.26
C GLY A 82 0.73 -12.83 13.49
N VAL A 83 1.13 -13.73 12.60
CA VAL A 83 0.91 -15.18 12.74
C VAL A 83 2.12 -15.81 13.41
N PRO A 84 1.98 -16.51 14.56
CA PRO A 84 3.11 -17.13 15.23
C PRO A 84 3.81 -18.18 14.35
N PHE A 85 5.14 -18.20 14.36
CA PHE A 85 5.91 -19.22 13.60
C PHE A 85 5.66 -20.64 14.10
N ASP A 86 5.38 -20.82 15.39
CA ASP A 86 5.16 -22.10 16.04
C ASP A 86 3.71 -22.61 15.92
N ASN A 87 2.79 -21.80 15.39
CA ASN A 87 1.38 -22.18 15.26
C ASN A 87 0.68 -21.57 14.03
N PRO A 88 1.15 -21.85 12.80
CA PRO A 88 0.60 -21.26 11.59
C PRO A 88 -0.85 -21.68 11.29
N GLU A 89 -1.31 -22.83 11.81
CA GLU A 89 -2.61 -23.43 11.48
C GLU A 89 -3.80 -22.82 12.25
N LYS A 90 -3.56 -22.16 13.39
CA LYS A 90 -4.62 -21.58 14.24
C LYS A 90 -5.12 -20.21 13.81
N HIS A 91 -4.62 -19.67 12.69
CA HIS A 91 -5.03 -18.35 12.20
C HIS A 91 -5.83 -18.51 10.89
N PRO A 92 -7.18 -18.54 10.98
CA PRO A 92 -8.06 -18.73 9.83
C PRO A 92 -8.11 -17.47 8.97
N GLY A 93 -7.08 -17.26 8.15
CA GLY A 93 -7.08 -16.26 7.09
C GLY A 93 -6.86 -14.82 7.54
N PHE A 94 -5.86 -14.18 6.91
CA PHE A 94 -5.74 -12.73 6.66
C PHE A 94 -6.44 -11.79 7.67
N SER A 95 -5.96 -11.75 8.91
CA SER A 95 -6.31 -10.70 9.86
C SER A 95 -5.46 -9.44 9.61
N ILE A 96 -5.71 -8.75 8.49
CA ILE A 96 -5.07 -7.46 8.19
C ILE A 96 -6.03 -6.33 8.53
N ASN A 97 -5.80 -5.62 9.63
CA ASN A 97 -6.59 -4.43 10.00
C ASN A 97 -6.51 -3.31 8.95
N GLY A 98 -5.50 -3.35 8.10
CA GLY A 98 -5.27 -2.47 6.97
C GLY A 98 -3.85 -2.65 6.45
N PHE A 99 -3.50 -1.96 5.37
CA PHE A 99 -2.13 -1.93 4.85
C PHE A 99 -1.93 -0.78 3.85
N TYR A 100 -0.67 -0.39 3.66
CA TYR A 100 -0.24 0.48 2.59
C TYR A 100 -0.20 -0.27 1.27
N ARG A 101 -0.93 0.25 0.28
CA ARG A 101 -1.17 -0.41 -1.01
C ARG A 101 -0.46 0.25 -2.18
N SER A 102 -0.06 1.51 -2.06
CA SER A 102 0.60 2.24 -3.14
C SER A 102 1.41 3.42 -2.60
N ILE A 103 2.47 3.75 -3.32
CA ILE A 103 3.28 4.94 -3.11
C ILE A 103 3.52 5.63 -4.44
N PHE A 104 3.42 6.96 -4.46
CA PHE A 104 3.71 7.77 -5.63
C PHE A 104 4.63 8.92 -5.23
N VAL A 105 5.67 9.16 -6.02
CA VAL A 105 6.61 10.25 -5.78
C VAL A 105 6.63 11.17 -6.99
N ASN A 106 6.50 12.46 -6.75
CA ASN A 106 6.60 13.51 -7.75
C ASN A 106 7.40 14.67 -7.19
N GLN A 107 8.69 14.75 -7.54
CA GLN A 107 9.59 15.76 -7.01
C GLN A 107 9.58 15.71 -5.48
N ASP A 108 9.49 16.85 -4.81
CA ASP A 108 9.37 16.96 -3.36
C ASP A 108 8.15 16.26 -2.75
N THR A 109 7.12 15.98 -3.54
CA THR A 109 5.84 15.48 -3.03
C THR A 109 5.77 13.96 -3.07
N THR A 110 5.25 13.34 -2.01
CA THR A 110 4.98 11.90 -1.94
C THR A 110 3.57 11.64 -1.45
N PHE A 111 2.90 10.69 -2.09
CA PHE A 111 1.57 10.21 -1.73
C PHE A 111 1.68 8.75 -1.31
N LEU A 112 1.23 8.45 -0.10
CA LEU A 112 1.11 7.10 0.41
C LEU A 112 -0.37 6.75 0.56
N VAL A 113 -0.79 5.71 -0.14
CA VAL A 113 -2.16 5.22 -0.06
C VAL A 113 -2.20 4.00 0.84
N TYR A 114 -3.09 4.04 1.83
CA TYR A 114 -3.37 2.89 2.67
C TYR A 114 -4.88 2.66 2.78
N THR A 115 -5.23 1.42 3.07
CA THR A 115 -6.61 0.97 3.22
C THR A 115 -6.78 0.43 4.63
N THR A 116 -7.93 0.70 5.24
CA THR A 116 -8.26 0.26 6.59
C THR A 116 -9.49 -0.62 6.60
N HIS A 117 -9.63 -1.34 7.72
CA HIS A 117 -10.77 -2.16 8.10
C HIS A 117 -11.04 -3.33 7.17
N PHE A 118 -10.54 -4.48 7.61
CA PHE A 118 -11.05 -5.80 7.29
C PHE A 118 -11.92 -6.23 8.49
N ASP A 119 -13.24 -6.32 8.35
CA ASP A 119 -14.11 -6.85 9.41
C ASP A 119 -13.86 -8.37 9.53
N THR A 120 -12.86 -8.74 10.34
CA THR A 120 -12.43 -10.13 10.56
C THR A 120 -13.50 -10.95 11.25
N ASP A 121 -14.33 -10.31 12.08
CA ASP A 121 -15.34 -10.98 12.89
C ASP A 121 -16.47 -11.52 12.00
N LYS A 122 -16.91 -10.74 10.99
CA LYS A 122 -17.83 -11.25 9.96
C LYS A 122 -17.18 -12.25 9.00
N PHE A 123 -15.86 -12.16 8.78
CA PHE A 123 -15.21 -13.05 7.81
C PHE A 123 -14.96 -14.46 8.36
N THR A 124 -14.57 -14.55 9.64
CA THR A 124 -14.28 -15.80 10.33
C THR A 124 -15.53 -16.56 10.78
N THR A 125 -16.64 -15.87 11.05
CA THR A 125 -17.89 -16.51 11.53
C THR A 125 -18.84 -16.93 10.40
N ASP A 126 -18.95 -16.21 9.29
CA ASP A 126 -20.03 -16.45 8.29
C ASP A 126 -19.63 -17.28 7.06
N THR A 127 -18.35 -17.53 6.81
CA THR A 127 -17.97 -18.03 5.48
C THR A 127 -17.66 -19.52 5.41
N GLY A 128 -16.88 -20.09 6.34
CA GLY A 128 -16.32 -21.44 6.12
C GLY A 128 -15.65 -21.59 4.74
N LEU A 129 -15.30 -20.45 4.09
CA LEU A 129 -15.02 -20.40 2.67
C LEU A 129 -13.56 -20.75 2.45
N ASN A 130 -13.35 -22.00 2.06
CA ASN A 130 -12.10 -22.42 1.49
C ASN A 130 -11.95 -21.79 0.09
N PHE A 131 -10.86 -21.08 -0.18
CA PHE A 131 -10.58 -20.46 -1.49
C PHE A 131 -10.65 -21.50 -2.62
N PHE A 132 -10.31 -22.75 -2.32
CA PHE A 132 -10.34 -23.87 -3.25
C PHE A 132 -11.75 -24.40 -3.53
N GLU A 133 -12.71 -24.18 -2.65
CA GLU A 133 -14.09 -24.70 -2.79
C GLU A 133 -15.02 -23.68 -3.46
N ASN A 134 -14.82 -22.38 -3.25
CA ASN A 134 -15.64 -21.36 -3.89
C ASN A 134 -14.90 -20.03 -4.13
N PRO A 135 -13.98 -19.99 -5.13
CA PRO A 135 -13.11 -18.84 -5.38
C PRO A 135 -13.88 -17.57 -5.74
N VAL A 136 -15.04 -17.67 -6.38
CA VAL A 136 -15.87 -16.50 -6.74
C VAL A 136 -16.50 -15.86 -5.51
N LYS A 137 -17.06 -16.67 -4.58
CA LYS A 137 -17.64 -16.16 -3.33
C LYS A 137 -16.55 -15.58 -2.42
N TYR A 138 -15.38 -16.22 -2.39
CA TYR A 138 -14.20 -15.69 -1.71
C TYR A 138 -13.73 -14.36 -2.32
N TYR A 139 -13.64 -14.27 -3.65
CA TYR A 139 -13.19 -13.07 -4.37
C TYR A 139 -14.17 -11.89 -4.23
N ASN A 140 -15.48 -12.15 -4.33
CA ASN A 140 -16.49 -11.12 -4.11
C ASN A 140 -16.46 -10.61 -2.67
N ALA A 141 -16.39 -11.50 -1.69
CA ALA A 141 -16.17 -11.09 -0.31
C ALA A 141 -14.85 -10.32 -0.17
N TYR A 142 -13.79 -10.66 -0.90
CA TYR A 142 -12.47 -9.99 -0.86
C TYR A 142 -12.48 -8.58 -1.43
N ASN A 143 -13.37 -8.31 -2.39
CA ASN A 143 -13.48 -6.98 -2.98
C ASN A 143 -14.46 -6.05 -2.25
N HIS A 144 -15.42 -6.59 -1.48
CA HIS A 144 -16.27 -5.80 -0.58
C HIS A 144 -15.60 -5.49 0.78
N ARG A 145 -14.30 -5.78 0.91
CA ARG A 145 -13.58 -5.94 2.19
C ARG A 145 -12.74 -4.74 2.62
N TYR A 146 -12.70 -3.67 1.85
CA TYR A 146 -12.02 -2.42 2.21
C TYR A 146 -13.08 -1.35 2.47
N THR A 147 -13.22 -0.92 3.72
CA THR A 147 -14.29 0.01 4.07
C THR A 147 -13.85 1.47 3.94
N ALA A 148 -12.55 1.76 4.01
CA ALA A 148 -12.03 3.10 3.79
C ALA A 148 -10.61 3.07 3.23
N THR A 149 -10.33 3.98 2.31
CA THR A 149 -8.99 4.23 1.76
C THR A 149 -8.59 5.65 2.10
N TYR A 150 -7.35 5.85 2.50
CA TYR A 150 -6.79 7.14 2.88
C TYR A 150 -5.51 7.42 2.11
N CYS A 151 -5.16 8.70 2.05
CA CYS A 151 -3.93 9.18 1.45
C CYS A 151 -3.17 10.06 2.44
N GLN A 152 -1.93 9.68 2.74
CA GLN A 152 -0.96 10.52 3.42
C GLN A 152 -0.15 11.31 2.40
N VAL A 153 0.02 12.60 2.67
CA VAL A 153 0.76 13.52 1.80
C VAL A 153 2.02 14.00 2.51
N PHE A 154 3.14 13.90 1.81
CA PHE A 154 4.42 14.39 2.27
C PHE A 154 4.97 15.43 1.29
N VAL A 155 5.59 16.47 1.81
CA VAL A 155 6.42 17.39 1.04
C VAL A 155 7.80 17.40 1.68
N ASN A 156 8.84 17.15 0.88
CA ASN A 156 10.22 17.00 1.36
C ASN A 156 10.38 15.93 2.46
N ASP A 157 9.53 14.90 2.41
CA ASP A 157 9.44 13.78 3.37
C ASP A 157 8.84 14.14 4.73
N GLU A 158 8.26 15.32 4.87
CA GLU A 158 7.50 15.75 6.05
C GLU A 158 6.00 15.61 5.78
N ILE A 159 5.24 15.09 6.76
CA ILE A 159 3.78 15.00 6.68
C ILE A 159 3.21 16.42 6.72
N VAL A 160 2.45 16.81 5.69
CA VAL A 160 1.96 18.20 5.57
C VAL A 160 0.49 18.39 5.94
N CYS A 161 -0.27 17.31 6.09
CA CYS A 161 -1.68 17.38 6.45
C CYS A 161 -2.14 16.08 7.11
N GLN A 162 -3.34 16.14 7.69
CA GLN A 162 -4.07 14.95 8.14
C GLN A 162 -4.32 13.98 6.99
N ASP A 163 -4.61 12.73 7.35
CA ASP A 163 -4.89 11.66 6.39
C ASP A 163 -6.15 12.00 5.57
N ILE A 164 -6.01 12.07 4.24
CA ILE A 164 -7.10 12.47 3.36
C ILE A 164 -7.96 11.23 3.03
N PRO A 165 -9.26 11.20 3.38
CA PRO A 165 -10.13 10.11 2.97
C PRO A 165 -10.34 10.14 1.46
N LEU A 166 -10.17 8.99 0.83
CA LEU A 166 -10.48 8.79 -0.59
C LEU A 166 -11.93 8.30 -0.75
N PRO A 167 -12.54 8.51 -1.92
CA PRO A 167 -13.88 8.01 -2.20
C PRO A 167 -14.01 6.52 -1.89
N PRO A 168 -15.09 6.06 -1.22
CA PRO A 168 -15.26 4.66 -0.81
C PRO A 168 -15.16 3.65 -1.95
N GLU A 169 -15.45 4.09 -3.17
CA GLU A 169 -15.48 3.23 -4.35
C GLU A 169 -14.13 3.17 -5.10
N ALA A 170 -13.10 3.89 -4.63
CA ALA A 170 -11.80 3.99 -5.27
C ALA A 170 -11.01 2.67 -5.17
N SER A 171 -10.93 1.93 -6.28
CA SER A 171 -10.29 0.62 -6.35
C SER A 171 -8.90 0.62 -6.97
N TYR A 172 -8.65 1.47 -7.96
CA TYR A 172 -7.35 1.65 -8.60
C TYR A 172 -6.97 3.11 -8.44
N ILE A 173 -5.75 3.36 -8.02
CA ILE A 173 -5.22 4.72 -7.86
C ILE A 173 -3.95 4.80 -8.69
N ALA A 174 -3.91 5.76 -9.61
CA ALA A 174 -2.72 6.09 -10.38
C ALA A 174 -2.42 7.57 -10.24
N TRP A 175 -1.14 7.92 -10.31
CA TRP A 175 -0.69 9.30 -10.23
C TRP A 175 -0.17 9.77 -11.59
N ILE A 176 -0.67 10.92 -12.06
CA ILE A 176 -0.12 11.58 -13.23
C ILE A 176 1.03 12.49 -12.76
N SER A 177 2.24 11.93 -12.82
CA SER A 177 3.47 12.67 -12.53
C SER A 177 3.53 13.98 -13.33
N GLY A 178 3.89 15.08 -12.67
CA GLY A 178 4.03 16.41 -13.28
C GLY A 178 2.77 17.30 -13.29
N TYR A 179 1.58 16.77 -13.00
CA TYR A 179 0.34 17.56 -13.07
C TYR A 179 -0.48 17.58 -11.77
N ASN A 180 0.01 16.94 -10.71
CA ASN A 180 -0.67 16.83 -9.41
C ASN A 180 -2.09 16.24 -9.49
N TYR A 181 -2.31 15.29 -10.41
CA TYR A 181 -3.57 14.58 -10.53
C TYR A 181 -3.48 13.14 -10.06
N VAL A 182 -4.52 12.70 -9.35
CA VAL A 182 -4.81 11.29 -9.05
C VAL A 182 -5.90 10.82 -10.00
N ILE A 183 -5.67 9.72 -10.69
CA ILE A 183 -6.72 8.96 -11.37
C ILE A 183 -7.21 7.88 -10.41
N MET A 184 -8.52 7.79 -10.20
CA MET A 184 -9.15 6.74 -9.42
C MET A 184 -10.15 5.97 -10.27
N LYS A 185 -10.07 4.64 -10.32
CA LYS A 185 -11.10 3.80 -10.97
C LYS A 185 -12.09 3.30 -9.92
N LYS A 186 -13.38 3.33 -10.25
CA LYS A 186 -14.41 2.63 -9.46
C LYS A 186 -14.15 1.11 -9.49
N GLY A 187 -14.29 0.46 -8.34
CA GLY A 187 -14.17 -1.00 -8.24
C GLY A 187 -15.17 -1.70 -9.13
N THR A 188 -14.71 -2.50 -10.09
CA THR A 188 -15.59 -3.25 -10.99
C THR A 188 -16.41 -4.30 -10.26
N SER A 189 -15.94 -4.77 -9.10
CA SER A 189 -16.69 -5.64 -8.18
C SER A 189 -17.86 -4.95 -7.48
N MET A 190 -17.90 -3.62 -7.49
CA MET A 190 -18.97 -2.81 -6.90
C MET A 190 -20.01 -2.40 -7.95
N LEU A 191 -19.84 -2.85 -9.19
CA LEU A 191 -20.66 -2.48 -10.33
C LEU A 191 -21.46 -3.71 -10.79
N ASN A 192 -22.80 -3.59 -10.79
CA ASN A 192 -23.67 -4.61 -11.38
C ASN A 192 -23.66 -4.56 -12.92
N TYR A 193 -23.20 -3.44 -13.49
CA TYR A 193 -23.05 -3.16 -14.91
C TYR A 193 -21.93 -2.12 -15.10
N GLU A 194 -21.24 -2.13 -16.24
CA GLU A 194 -20.25 -1.10 -16.56
C GLU A 194 -20.97 0.25 -16.81
N PRO A 195 -20.67 1.32 -16.06
CA PRO A 195 -21.34 2.60 -16.22
C PRO A 195 -20.89 3.30 -17.51
N ASP A 196 -21.82 3.88 -18.25
CA ASP A 196 -21.55 4.51 -19.56
C ASP A 196 -20.51 5.65 -19.47
N ASN A 197 -20.44 6.39 -18.36
CA ASN A 197 -19.61 7.61 -18.23
C ASN A 197 -18.82 7.75 -16.91
N GLU A 198 -18.87 6.78 -15.98
CA GLU A 198 -18.27 6.88 -14.63
C GLU A 198 -17.18 5.82 -14.37
N ILE A 199 -16.33 5.59 -15.36
CA ILE A 199 -15.32 4.53 -15.30
C ILE A 199 -14.15 4.93 -14.39
N PHE A 200 -13.75 6.20 -14.43
CA PHE A 200 -12.68 6.75 -13.58
C PHE A 200 -12.92 8.23 -13.26
N TYR A 201 -12.29 8.68 -12.18
CA TYR A 201 -12.31 10.03 -11.67
C TYR A 201 -10.89 10.60 -11.72
N VAL A 202 -10.77 11.90 -12.03
CA VAL A 202 -9.50 12.62 -11.99
C VAL A 202 -9.59 13.70 -10.91
N TYR A 203 -8.79 13.56 -9.87
CA TYR A 203 -8.74 14.50 -8.75
C TYR A 203 -7.49 15.35 -8.86
N LYS A 204 -7.62 16.67 -8.78
CA LYS A 204 -6.48 17.58 -8.61
C LYS A 204 -6.15 17.68 -7.12
N ILE A 205 -4.89 17.48 -6.78
CA ILE A 205 -4.42 17.79 -5.43
C ILE A 205 -4.04 19.26 -5.38
N VAL A 206 -4.68 19.97 -4.45
CA VAL A 206 -4.50 21.41 -4.23
C VAL A 206 -4.01 21.58 -2.80
N PRO A 207 -2.86 22.26 -2.57
CA PRO A 207 -2.44 22.62 -1.22
C PRO A 207 -3.55 23.42 -0.52
N VAL A 208 -3.76 23.17 0.77
CA VAL A 208 -4.59 24.07 1.59
C VAL A 208 -3.81 25.38 1.71
N ALA A 209 -4.40 26.49 1.27
CA ALA A 209 -3.79 27.80 1.44
C ALA A 209 -3.71 28.10 2.94
N GLU A 210 -2.53 28.54 3.41
CA GLU A 210 -2.35 29.13 4.74
C GLU A 210 -3.12 30.44 4.87
#